data_AF-A0ABD3FJ67-F1
#
_entry.id   AF-A0ABD3FJ67-F1
#
_cell.length_a   1.000
_cell.length_b   1.000
_cell.length_c   1.000
_cell.angle_alpha   90.00
_cell.angle_beta   90.00
_cell.angle_gamma   90.00
#
_symmetry.space_group_name_H-M   'P 1'
#
loop_
_entity.id
_entity.type
_entity.pdbx_description
1 polymer ?
#
loop_
_entity_poly.entity_id
_entity_poly.type
_entity_poly.pdbx_seq_one_letter_code
_entity_poly.pdbx_strand_id
1 'polypeptide(L)'
;MIVYADDADFVCQSAEIATLIETEAPAVLAKWSLQMNTSKTEHTIVHRSPTAQSNRITRVKDEDWHISRKLGSLLGDAEDVSRRKNLATAALHRMWKVWLRPSKTSEVTRLRLYNCGTWALTDSVLRSLESFHRKQLRKVIGVRYPDTISNDKLYDRTKTQPLRFYLLCSRWSLFGHILRRPAGIPAYRFMTAFFNPSETGKWRGRHRLTLPMVLDADLQTLSADTDFNVPETCTSFAYAHRIVQPGRT
;
A
#
# COMPACT_ATOMS: atom_id res chain seq x y z
N MET A 1 -5.73 -2.10 -19.59
CA MET A 1 -5.51 -0.65 -19.49
C MET A 1 -6.00 -0.19 -18.13
N ILE A 2 -5.21 0.62 -17.43
CA ILE A 2 -5.52 1.28 -16.17
C ILE A 2 -5.41 2.78 -16.43
N VAL A 3 -6.42 3.57 -16.11
CA VAL A 3 -6.47 5.00 -16.47
C VAL A 3 -6.76 5.84 -15.24
N TYR A 4 -6.07 6.96 -15.12
CA TYR A 4 -6.31 7.98 -14.11
C TYR A 4 -6.04 9.36 -14.72
N ALA A 5 -7.09 10.17 -14.88
CA ALA A 5 -7.00 11.47 -15.57
C ALA A 5 -6.32 11.34 -16.95
N ASP A 6 -5.19 11.99 -17.18
CA ASP A 6 -4.38 11.93 -18.40
C ASP A 6 -3.37 10.76 -18.41
N ASP A 7 -3.14 10.11 -17.27
CA ASP A 7 -2.26 8.96 -17.17
C ASP A 7 -2.98 7.68 -17.60
N ALA A 8 -2.42 6.95 -18.57
CA ALA A 8 -2.90 5.65 -19.00
C ALA A 8 -1.77 4.61 -19.00
N ASP A 9 -1.95 3.54 -18.24
CA ASP A 9 -1.01 2.43 -18.12
C ASP A 9 -1.54 1.19 -18.85
N PHE A 10 -0.66 0.54 -19.61
CA PHE A 10 -0.91 -0.74 -20.25
C PHE A 10 -0.07 -1.82 -19.57
N VAL A 11 -0.72 -2.92 -19.19
CA VAL A 11 -0.05 -4.10 -18.64
C VAL A 11 -0.06 -5.16 -19.73
N CYS A 12 1.11 -5.41 -20.32
CA CYS A 12 1.29 -6.30 -21.45
C CYS A 12 2.17 -7.49 -21.05
N GLN A 13 1.92 -8.66 -21.63
CA GLN A 13 2.76 -9.85 -21.43
C GLN A 13 3.94 -9.92 -22.41
N SER A 14 3.84 -9.23 -23.55
CA SER A 14 4.87 -9.18 -24.60
C SER A 14 5.30 -7.74 -24.85
N ALA A 15 6.60 -7.55 -25.12
CA ALA A 15 7.16 -6.27 -25.54
C ALA A 15 6.62 -5.82 -26.91
N GLU A 16 6.30 -6.75 -27.80
CA GLU A 16 5.76 -6.46 -29.13
C GLU A 16 4.40 -5.76 -29.06
N ILE A 17 3.56 -6.16 -28.11
CA ILE A 17 2.27 -5.53 -27.86
C ILE A 17 2.46 -4.10 -27.34
N ALA A 18 3.47 -3.88 -26.49
CA ALA A 18 3.78 -2.53 -26.00
C ALA A 18 4.25 -1.62 -27.15
N THR A 19 5.16 -2.09 -28.00
CA THR A 19 5.63 -1.34 -29.17
C THR A 19 4.51 -1.06 -30.18
N LEU A 20 3.58 -2.02 -30.36
CA LEU A 20 2.41 -1.83 -31.20
C LEU A 20 1.51 -0.72 -30.65
N ILE A 21 1.23 -0.75 -29.35
CA ILE A 21 0.42 0.29 -28.69
C ILE A 21 1.07 1.67 -28.87
N GLU A 22 2.38 1.78 -28.72
CA GLU A 22 3.08 3.06 -28.88
C GLU A 22 3.08 3.60 -30.30
N THR A 23 3.09 2.70 -31.28
CA THR A 23 3.04 3.07 -32.69
C THR A 23 1.64 3.54 -33.10
N GLU A 24 0.60 2.84 -32.63
CA GLU A 24 -0.79 3.08 -33.02
C GLU A 24 -1.49 4.16 -32.17
N ALA A 25 -1.13 4.28 -30.88
CA ALA A 25 -1.81 5.19 -29.94
C ALA A 25 -1.79 6.67 -30.39
N PRO A 26 -0.70 7.25 -30.92
CA PRO A 26 -0.70 8.63 -31.39
C PRO A 26 -1.75 8.89 -32.47
N ALA A 27 -1.91 7.98 -33.44
CA ALA A 27 -2.87 8.12 -34.52
C ALA A 27 -4.31 8.01 -34.01
N VAL A 28 -4.57 7.15 -33.03
CA VAL A 28 -5.88 7.01 -32.39
C VAL A 28 -6.21 8.25 -31.55
N LEU A 29 -5.27 8.72 -30.73
CA LEU A 29 -5.45 9.90 -29.86
C LEU A 29 -5.64 11.19 -30.67
N ALA A 30 -4.95 11.32 -31.81
CA ALA A 30 -5.10 12.45 -32.71
C ALA A 30 -6.53 12.64 -33.23
N LYS A 31 -7.33 11.56 -33.35
CA LYS A 31 -8.75 11.63 -33.74
C LYS A 31 -9.60 12.41 -32.74
N TRP A 32 -9.17 12.48 -31.48
CA TRP A 32 -9.80 13.26 -30.41
C TRP A 32 -9.01 14.53 -30.07
N SER A 33 -8.12 14.96 -30.96
CA SER A 33 -7.24 16.12 -30.75
C SER A 33 -6.36 16.01 -29.50
N LEU A 34 -6.01 14.78 -29.10
CA LEU A 34 -5.09 14.49 -28.02
C LEU A 34 -3.69 14.19 -28.57
N GLN A 35 -2.66 14.76 -27.93
CA GLN A 35 -1.27 14.52 -28.28
C GLN A 35 -0.60 13.70 -27.18
N MET A 36 -0.01 12.57 -27.57
CA MET A 36 0.75 11.73 -26.64
C MET A 36 2.09 12.39 -26.28
N ASN A 37 2.40 12.47 -24.99
CA ASN A 37 3.67 13.00 -24.51
C ASN A 37 4.71 11.89 -24.37
N THR A 38 5.49 11.66 -25.42
CA THR A 38 6.53 10.61 -25.46
C THR A 38 7.62 10.78 -24.40
N SER A 39 7.91 12.02 -23.98
CA SER A 39 8.93 12.28 -22.94
C SER A 39 8.50 11.85 -21.54
N LYS A 40 7.19 11.70 -21.32
CA LYS A 40 6.61 11.20 -20.06
C LYS A 40 6.24 9.72 -20.11
N THR A 41 6.29 9.10 -21.29
CA THR A 41 5.97 7.68 -21.45
C THR A 41 7.13 6.84 -20.89
N GLU A 42 6.84 6.04 -19.87
CA GLU A 42 7.82 5.20 -19.18
C GLU A 42 7.52 3.71 -19.41
N HIS A 43 8.57 2.93 -19.70
CA HIS A 43 8.50 1.48 -19.76
C HIS A 43 9.01 0.86 -18.47
N THR A 44 8.25 -0.04 -17.89
CA THR A 44 8.68 -0.80 -16.71
C THR A 44 8.50 -2.28 -16.97
N ILE A 45 9.60 -3.03 -16.91
CA ILE A 45 9.59 -4.49 -17.05
C ILE A 45 9.47 -5.11 -15.66
N VAL A 46 8.27 -5.58 -15.34
CA VAL A 46 8.02 -6.30 -14.09
C VAL A 46 8.40 -7.76 -14.28
N HIS A 47 9.51 -8.16 -13.66
CA HIS A 47 10.00 -9.53 -13.71
C HIS A 47 10.51 -9.97 -12.34
N ARG A 48 10.57 -11.28 -12.12
CA ARG A 48 11.18 -11.85 -10.93
C ARG A 48 12.59 -12.32 -11.26
N SER A 49 13.55 -11.94 -10.44
CA SER A 49 14.93 -12.43 -10.56
C SER A 49 14.94 -13.97 -10.57
N PRO A 50 15.57 -14.60 -11.57
CA PRO A 50 15.67 -16.07 -11.65
C PRO A 50 16.63 -16.62 -10.59
N THR A 51 17.54 -15.79 -10.08
CA THR A 51 18.52 -16.19 -9.08
C THR A 51 17.97 -15.98 -7.67
N ALA A 52 18.04 -17.01 -6.83
CA ALA A 52 17.66 -16.91 -5.42
C ALA A 52 18.69 -16.09 -4.64
N GLN A 53 18.59 -14.77 -4.73
CA GLN A 53 19.48 -13.87 -4.01
C GLN A 53 19.05 -13.76 -2.54
N SER A 54 20.01 -13.88 -1.62
CA SER A 54 19.75 -13.80 -0.17
C SER A 54 19.49 -12.38 0.30
N ASN A 55 20.19 -11.39 -0.24
CA ASN A 55 20.10 -9.99 0.17
C ASN A 55 18.98 -9.26 -0.58
N ARG A 56 18.29 -8.33 0.10
CA ARG A 56 17.26 -7.48 -0.51
C ARG A 56 17.86 -6.38 -1.38
N ILE A 57 19.01 -5.83 -0.97
CA ILE A 57 19.68 -4.74 -1.70
C ILE A 57 20.12 -5.21 -3.09
N THR A 58 20.63 -6.43 -3.19
CA THR A 58 21.02 -7.02 -4.48
C THR A 58 19.80 -7.32 -5.35
N ARG A 59 18.68 -7.74 -4.72
CA ARG A 59 17.42 -8.02 -5.45
C ARG A 59 16.81 -6.77 -6.07
N VAL A 60 16.85 -5.64 -5.37
CA VAL A 60 16.33 -4.37 -5.91
C VAL A 60 17.13 -3.90 -7.12
N LYS A 61 18.44 -4.18 -7.18
CA LYS A 61 19.28 -3.86 -8.36
C LYS A 61 18.98 -4.73 -9.58
N ASP A 62 18.42 -5.91 -9.38
CA ASP A 62 18.01 -6.83 -10.45
C ASP A 62 16.55 -6.57 -10.85
N GLU A 63 15.74 -6.11 -9.89
CA GLU A 63 14.31 -5.83 -10.03
C GLU A 63 14.03 -4.32 -9.94
N ASP A 64 14.53 -3.56 -10.92
CA ASP A 64 14.41 -2.09 -10.93
C ASP A 64 12.95 -1.59 -10.89
N TRP A 65 11.98 -2.45 -11.24
CA TRP A 65 10.56 -2.11 -11.15
C TRP A 65 10.09 -1.77 -9.72
N HIS A 66 10.81 -2.17 -8.66
CA HIS A 66 10.46 -1.78 -7.28
C HIS A 66 10.47 -0.28 -7.06
N ILE A 67 11.29 0.46 -7.82
CA ILE A 67 11.40 1.93 -7.72
C ILE A 67 10.56 2.67 -8.77
N SER A 68 9.89 1.95 -9.68
CA SER A 68 8.95 2.56 -10.62
C SER A 68 7.79 3.20 -9.86
N ARG A 69 7.45 4.42 -10.25
CA ARG A 69 6.46 5.24 -9.56
C ARG A 69 5.15 5.27 -10.35
N LYS A 70 4.03 5.02 -9.67
CA LYS A 70 2.69 5.16 -10.24
C LYS A 70 1.76 5.82 -9.24
N LEU A 71 1.06 6.88 -9.68
CA LEU A 71 0.11 7.66 -8.86
C LEU A 71 0.66 8.06 -7.47
N GLY A 72 1.95 8.40 -7.43
CA GLY A 72 2.62 8.83 -6.21
C GLY A 72 3.06 7.71 -5.26
N SER A 73 2.86 6.43 -5.57
CA SER A 73 3.39 5.26 -4.86
C SER A 73 4.52 4.59 -5.67
N LEU A 74 5.46 3.94 -5.00
CA LEU A 74 6.36 2.98 -5.66
C LEU A 74 5.70 1.59 -5.73
N LEU A 75 6.06 0.79 -6.73
CA LEU A 75 5.55 -0.58 -6.87
C LEU A 75 6.13 -1.54 -5.81
N GLY A 76 7.34 -1.29 -5.32
CA GLY A 76 7.93 -2.03 -4.21
C GLY A 76 7.38 -1.54 -2.87
N ASP A 77 6.65 -2.39 -2.15
CA ASP A 77 5.99 -2.03 -0.89
C ASP A 77 6.94 -1.41 0.13
N ALA A 78 8.10 -2.04 0.32
CA ALA A 78 8.99 -1.64 1.38
C ALA A 78 9.94 -0.50 0.97
N GLU A 79 10.18 -0.32 -0.33
CA GLU A 79 10.78 0.86 -0.94
C GLU A 79 9.83 2.06 -0.80
N ASP A 80 8.53 1.86 -1.04
CA ASP A 80 7.49 2.88 -0.86
C ASP A 80 7.38 3.30 0.61
N VAL A 81 7.36 2.35 1.54
CA VAL A 81 7.39 2.63 2.99
C VAL A 81 8.63 3.46 3.36
N SER A 82 9.81 3.09 2.86
CA SER A 82 11.06 3.83 3.13
C SER A 82 10.98 5.27 2.60
N ARG A 83 10.57 5.43 1.34
CA ARG A 83 10.39 6.74 0.71
C ARG A 83 9.40 7.61 1.49
N ARG A 84 8.28 7.04 1.95
CA ARG A 84 7.28 7.77 2.73
C ARG A 84 7.77 8.16 4.11
N LYS A 85 8.59 7.34 4.78
CA LYS A 85 9.26 7.75 6.03
C LYS A 85 10.12 8.99 5.79
N ASN A 86 10.84 9.04 4.67
CA ASN A 86 11.67 10.20 4.31
C ASN A 86 10.83 11.43 4.00
N LEU A 87 9.77 11.29 3.19
CA LEU A 87 8.84 12.38 2.89
C LEU A 87 8.14 12.91 4.14
N ALA A 88 7.68 12.03 5.03
CA ALA A 88 7.06 12.41 6.29
C ALA A 88 8.05 13.16 7.21
N THR A 89 9.31 12.72 7.24
CA THR A 89 10.37 13.40 7.99
C THR A 89 10.63 14.80 7.42
N ALA A 90 10.77 14.92 6.10
CA ALA A 90 10.95 16.21 5.44
C ALA A 90 9.77 17.16 5.69
N ALA A 91 8.53 16.66 5.59
CA ALA A 91 7.32 17.41 5.89
C ALA A 91 7.26 17.86 7.36
N LEU A 92 7.64 16.98 8.30
CA LEU A 92 7.73 17.34 9.72
C LEU A 92 8.72 18.50 9.92
N HIS A 93 9.92 18.40 9.34
CA HIS A 93 10.94 19.44 9.48
C HIS A 93 10.52 20.77 8.85
N ARG A 94 9.97 20.75 7.62
CA ARG A 94 9.49 21.96 6.93
C ARG A 94 8.44 22.71 7.73
N MET A 95 7.52 21.99 8.37
CA MET A 95 6.40 22.57 9.12
C MET A 95 6.64 22.58 10.63
N TRP A 96 7.89 22.41 11.11
CA TRP A 96 8.21 22.27 12.53
C TRP A 96 7.56 23.35 13.42
N LYS A 97 7.62 24.61 12.97
CA LYS A 97 7.02 25.76 13.68
C LYS A 97 5.49 25.68 13.78
N VAL A 98 4.82 25.05 12.81
CA VAL A 98 3.37 24.83 12.82
C VAL A 98 3.03 23.67 13.76
N TRP A 99 3.81 22.59 13.72
CA TRP A 99 3.60 21.42 14.56
C TRP A 99 3.74 21.70 16.07
N LEU A 100 4.52 22.71 16.44
CA LEU A 100 4.69 23.19 17.81
C LEU A 100 3.50 24.02 18.32
N ARG A 101 2.52 24.36 17.47
CA ARG A 101 1.33 25.13 17.85
C ARG A 101 0.13 24.18 18.00
N PRO A 102 -0.26 23.81 19.23
CA PRO A 102 -1.33 22.84 19.47
C PRO A 102 -2.67 23.25 18.86
N SER A 103 -2.93 24.57 18.76
CA SER A 103 -4.20 25.13 18.27
C SER A 103 -4.44 25.01 16.77
N LYS A 104 -3.42 24.68 15.96
CA LYS A 104 -3.50 24.73 14.48
C LYS A 104 -3.43 23.39 13.77
N THR A 105 -3.29 22.27 14.48
CA THR A 105 -3.19 20.95 13.84
C THR A 105 -4.10 19.94 14.54
N SER A 106 -5.16 19.47 13.87
CA SER A 106 -5.94 18.34 14.39
C SER A 106 -5.12 17.05 14.31
N GLU A 107 -5.32 16.16 15.29
CA GLU A 107 -4.59 14.88 15.40
C GLU A 107 -4.83 13.97 14.19
N VAL A 108 -6.04 14.02 13.60
CA VAL A 108 -6.44 13.29 12.38
C VAL A 108 -5.66 13.72 11.14
N THR A 109 -5.22 14.98 11.06
CA THR A 109 -4.48 15.51 9.89
C THR A 109 -3.02 15.06 9.89
N ARG A 110 -2.50 14.58 11.03
CA ARG A 110 -1.05 14.39 11.20
C ARG A 110 -0.53 13.15 10.47
N LEU A 111 -1.36 12.13 10.21
CA LEU A 111 -0.92 10.81 9.74
C LEU A 111 -1.88 10.11 8.76
N ARG A 112 -2.15 10.73 7.61
CA ARG A 112 -2.72 9.99 6.49
C ARG A 112 -1.61 9.32 5.67
N LEU A 113 -1.43 8.03 5.86
CA LEU A 113 -0.68 7.21 4.90
C LEU A 113 -1.61 6.92 3.71
N TYR A 114 -1.59 7.81 2.72
CA TYR A 114 -2.37 7.62 1.50
C TYR A 114 -2.05 6.27 0.81
N ASN A 115 -3.00 5.56 0.22
CA ASN A 115 -2.75 4.28 -0.45
C ASN A 115 -2.02 3.19 0.38
N CYS A 116 -1.97 3.27 1.71
CA CYS A 116 -1.32 2.24 2.51
C CYS A 116 -2.09 0.91 2.56
N GLY A 117 -3.35 0.91 2.12
CA GLY A 117 -4.18 -0.29 1.97
C GLY A 117 -3.69 -1.26 0.89
N THR A 118 -2.75 -0.86 0.02
CA THR A 118 -2.18 -1.77 -0.99
C THR A 118 -0.96 -2.53 -0.49
N TRP A 119 -0.40 -2.17 0.66
CA TRP A 119 0.86 -2.74 1.13
C TRP A 119 0.71 -4.13 1.74
N ALA A 120 1.54 -5.06 1.28
CA ALA A 120 1.73 -6.36 1.89
C ALA A 120 2.97 -6.36 2.80
N LEU A 121 2.83 -5.81 4.02
CA LEU A 121 3.95 -5.65 4.95
C LEU A 121 4.20 -6.89 5.80
N THR A 122 5.48 -7.26 5.97
CA THR A 122 5.87 -8.23 7.00
C THR A 122 5.76 -7.59 8.40
N ASP A 123 5.58 -8.42 9.43
CA ASP A 123 5.50 -7.95 10.83
C ASP A 123 6.72 -7.11 11.24
N SER A 124 7.92 -7.48 10.79
CA SER A 124 9.14 -6.69 11.02
C SER A 124 9.09 -5.27 10.42
N VAL A 125 8.54 -5.12 9.21
CA VAL A 125 8.41 -3.82 8.54
C VAL A 125 7.32 -3.00 9.21
N LEU A 126 6.21 -3.63 9.59
CA LEU A 126 5.12 -3.01 10.35
C LEU A 126 5.62 -2.47 11.70
N ARG A 127 6.32 -3.28 12.50
CA ARG A 127 6.92 -2.84 13.78
C ARG A 127 7.90 -1.69 13.59
N SER A 128 8.73 -1.73 12.56
CA SER A 128 9.65 -0.63 12.21
C SER A 128 8.90 0.65 11.85
N LEU A 129 7.80 0.53 11.10
CA LEU A 129 6.95 1.67 10.72
C LEU A 129 6.22 2.27 11.94
N GLU A 130 5.68 1.43 12.82
CA GLU A 130 5.09 1.91 14.08
C GLU A 130 6.13 2.58 14.99
N SER A 131 7.34 2.03 15.10
CA SER A 131 8.42 2.64 15.87
C SER A 131 8.80 4.01 15.33
N PHE A 132 8.92 4.13 14.01
CA PHE A 132 9.12 5.42 13.33
C PHE A 132 7.98 6.39 13.68
N HIS A 133 6.74 5.95 13.59
CA HIS A 133 5.58 6.77 13.89
C HIS A 133 5.56 7.26 15.35
N ARG A 134 5.79 6.36 16.32
CA ARG A 134 5.90 6.73 17.75
C ARG A 134 7.03 7.73 18.02
N LYS A 135 8.15 7.63 17.28
CA LYS A 135 9.24 8.62 17.36
C LYS A 135 8.79 10.00 16.88
N GLN A 136 8.01 10.08 15.82
CA GLN A 136 7.43 11.36 15.35
C GLN A 136 6.45 11.94 16.37
N LEU A 137 5.57 11.11 16.96
CA LEU A 137 4.64 11.55 18.00
C LEU A 137 5.36 12.15 19.22
N ARG A 138 6.40 11.48 19.72
CA ARG A 138 7.20 12.00 20.85
C ARG A 138 7.82 13.35 20.55
N LYS A 139 8.39 13.53 19.34
CA LYS A 139 8.92 14.83 18.91
C LYS A 139 7.86 15.92 18.92
N VAL A 140 6.66 15.58 18.42
CA VAL A 140 5.51 16.48 18.35
C VAL A 140 5.03 16.94 19.71
N ILE A 141 4.92 16.04 20.69
CA ILE A 141 4.49 16.40 22.06
C ILE A 141 5.63 16.94 22.93
N GLY A 142 6.81 17.14 22.35
CA GLY A 142 7.96 17.75 23.01
C GLY A 142 8.72 16.82 23.97
N VAL A 143 8.47 15.51 23.96
CA VAL A 143 9.21 14.56 24.81
C VAL A 143 10.63 14.40 24.26
N ARG A 144 11.62 14.81 25.06
CA ARG A 144 13.05 14.74 24.75
C ARG A 144 13.77 14.03 25.89
N TYR A 145 14.86 13.33 25.58
CA TYR A 145 15.74 12.78 26.60
C TYR A 145 16.18 13.91 27.59
N PRO A 146 16.23 13.66 28.91
CA PRO A 146 16.08 12.37 29.60
C PRO A 146 14.63 11.94 29.87
N ASP A 147 13.64 12.78 29.56
CA ASP A 147 12.23 12.45 29.81
C ASP A 147 11.76 11.28 28.95
N THR A 148 11.03 10.36 29.57
CA THR A 148 10.46 9.18 28.90
C THR A 148 8.94 9.12 29.08
N ILE A 149 8.27 8.52 28.09
CA ILE A 149 6.83 8.27 28.12
C ILE A 149 6.58 6.86 27.60
N SER A 150 5.74 6.10 28.32
CA SER A 150 5.29 4.79 27.86
C SER A 150 4.49 4.90 26.56
N ASN A 151 4.41 3.81 25.80
CA ASN A 151 3.68 3.82 24.54
C ASN A 151 2.18 4.08 24.75
N ASP A 152 1.58 3.54 25.80
CA ASP A 152 0.15 3.70 26.08
C ASP A 152 -0.18 5.16 26.43
N LYS A 153 0.59 5.76 27.35
CA LYS A 153 0.47 7.19 27.69
C LYS A 153 0.71 8.10 26.49
N LEU A 154 1.58 7.70 25.55
CA LEU A 154 1.81 8.45 24.31
C LEU A 154 0.55 8.45 23.43
N TYR A 155 -0.08 7.29 23.25
CA TYR A 155 -1.32 7.16 22.48
C TYR A 155 -2.48 7.89 23.15
N ASP A 156 -2.64 7.77 24.47
CA ASP A 156 -3.68 8.45 25.25
C ASP A 156 -3.56 9.98 25.19
N ARG A 157 -2.33 10.50 25.24
CA ARG A 157 -2.03 11.93 25.19
C ARG A 157 -2.21 12.51 23.80
N THR A 158 -1.97 11.72 22.75
CA THR A 158 -2.09 12.16 21.34
C THR A 158 -3.42 11.76 20.71
N LYS A 159 -4.31 11.10 21.47
CA LYS A 159 -5.56 10.48 21.02
C LYS A 159 -5.38 9.70 19.71
N THR A 160 -4.23 9.04 19.56
CA THR A 160 -3.93 8.20 18.40
C THR A 160 -3.91 6.73 18.79
N GLN A 161 -3.96 5.87 17.80
CA GLN A 161 -3.86 4.41 17.97
C GLN A 161 -2.62 3.88 17.26
N PRO A 162 -2.16 2.66 17.60
CA PRO A 162 -1.13 1.97 16.85
C PRO A 162 -1.44 1.91 15.34
N LEU A 163 -0.41 2.13 14.52
CA LEU A 163 -0.58 2.25 13.07
C LEU A 163 -1.14 0.98 12.41
N ARG A 164 -0.92 -0.18 13.02
CA ARG A 164 -1.48 -1.45 12.55
C ARG A 164 -3.01 -1.40 12.39
N PHE A 165 -3.73 -0.69 13.26
CA PHE A 165 -5.19 -0.55 13.17
C PHE A 165 -5.60 0.25 11.93
N TYR A 166 -4.91 1.35 11.66
CA TYR A 166 -5.13 2.15 10.46
C TYR A 166 -4.82 1.37 9.17
N LEU A 167 -3.75 0.57 9.17
CA LEU A 167 -3.38 -0.27 8.04
C LEU A 167 -4.38 -1.39 7.80
N LEU A 168 -4.84 -2.06 8.86
CA LEU A 168 -5.90 -3.05 8.82
C LEU A 168 -7.17 -2.44 8.21
N CYS A 169 -7.67 -1.35 8.79
CA CYS A 169 -8.81 -0.61 8.29
C CYS A 169 -8.68 -0.20 6.82
N SER A 170 -7.51 0.30 6.42
CA SER A 170 -7.26 0.74 5.04
C SER A 170 -7.26 -0.43 4.05
N ARG A 171 -6.69 -1.58 4.42
CA ARG A 171 -6.69 -2.81 3.61
C ARG A 171 -8.10 -3.34 3.42
N TRP A 172 -8.88 -3.44 4.50
CA TRP A 172 -10.26 -3.92 4.45
C TRP A 172 -11.20 -2.95 3.71
N SER A 173 -11.00 -1.64 3.89
CA SER A 173 -11.74 -0.63 3.13
C SER A 173 -11.45 -0.73 1.62
N LEU A 174 -10.19 -0.94 1.25
CA LEU A 174 -9.78 -1.17 -0.14
C LEU A 174 -10.38 -2.46 -0.70
N PHE A 175 -10.28 -3.56 0.06
CA PHE A 175 -10.83 -4.85 -0.36
C PHE A 175 -12.35 -4.77 -0.56
N GLY A 176 -13.08 -4.19 0.40
CA GLY A 176 -14.51 -3.94 0.26
C GLY A 176 -14.84 -3.03 -0.92
N HIS A 177 -14.02 -2.01 -1.20
CA HIS A 177 -14.18 -1.19 -2.40
C HIS A 177 -14.03 -2.01 -3.68
N ILE A 178 -13.03 -2.89 -3.77
CA ILE A 178 -12.82 -3.77 -4.92
C ILE A 178 -14.05 -4.68 -5.14
N LEU A 179 -14.57 -5.29 -4.06
CA LEU A 179 -15.74 -6.19 -4.14
C LEU A 179 -17.03 -5.49 -4.59
N ARG A 180 -17.18 -4.19 -4.29
CA ARG A 180 -18.34 -3.40 -4.73
C ARG A 180 -18.27 -2.94 -6.18
N ARG A 181 -17.12 -3.12 -6.85
CA ARG A 181 -16.95 -2.74 -8.25
C ARG A 181 -17.28 -3.91 -9.20
N PRO A 182 -17.61 -3.63 -10.47
CA PRO A 182 -17.88 -4.68 -11.45
C PRO A 182 -16.69 -5.64 -11.61
N ALA A 183 -16.98 -6.94 -11.82
CA ALA A 183 -15.94 -7.98 -11.92
C ALA A 183 -14.91 -7.76 -13.05
N GLY A 184 -15.23 -6.92 -14.03
CA GLY A 184 -14.34 -6.56 -15.13
C GLY A 184 -13.17 -5.64 -14.75
N ILE A 185 -13.19 -5.00 -13.57
CA ILE A 185 -12.09 -4.10 -13.19
C ILE A 185 -10.79 -4.88 -12.94
N PRO A 186 -9.61 -4.32 -13.27
CA PRO A 186 -8.33 -5.03 -13.13
C PRO A 186 -8.07 -5.55 -11.71
N ALA A 187 -8.41 -4.77 -10.68
CA ALA A 187 -8.20 -5.17 -9.28
C ALA A 187 -9.06 -6.39 -8.88
N TYR A 188 -10.32 -6.44 -9.32
CA TYR A 188 -11.20 -7.59 -9.06
C TYR A 188 -10.67 -8.84 -9.76
N ARG A 189 -10.34 -8.71 -11.05
CA ARG A 189 -9.75 -9.81 -11.85
C ARG A 189 -8.48 -10.37 -11.22
N PHE A 190 -7.60 -9.49 -10.72
CA PHE A 190 -6.39 -9.90 -10.01
C PHE A 190 -6.71 -10.66 -8.71
N MET A 191 -7.63 -10.15 -7.89
CA MET A 191 -8.04 -10.81 -6.65
C MET A 191 -8.63 -12.20 -6.91
N THR A 192 -9.43 -12.36 -7.96
CA THR A 192 -9.95 -13.68 -8.35
C THR A 192 -8.86 -14.58 -8.92
N ALA A 193 -7.97 -14.05 -9.75
CA ALA A 193 -6.92 -14.82 -10.41
C ALA A 193 -5.84 -15.32 -9.44
N PHE A 194 -5.67 -14.68 -8.28
CA PHE A 194 -4.70 -15.10 -7.26
C PHE A 194 -4.91 -16.56 -6.80
N PHE A 195 -6.17 -17.03 -6.77
CA PHE A 195 -6.51 -18.38 -6.36
C PHE A 195 -6.44 -19.41 -7.49
N ASN A 196 -6.19 -18.97 -8.73
CA ASN A 196 -6.09 -19.89 -9.85
C ASN A 196 -4.77 -20.69 -9.75
N PRO A 197 -4.80 -22.00 -10.05
CA PRO A 197 -3.59 -22.79 -10.12
C PRO A 197 -2.68 -22.22 -11.22
N SER A 198 -1.40 -22.04 -10.88
CA SER A 198 -0.39 -21.60 -11.83
C SER A 198 0.27 -22.80 -12.48
N GLU A 199 0.33 -22.80 -13.81
CA GLU A 199 1.13 -23.76 -14.59
C GLU A 199 2.64 -23.44 -14.55
N THR A 200 3.01 -22.23 -14.11
CA THR A 200 4.42 -21.86 -13.93
C THR A 200 5.04 -22.56 -12.73
N GLY A 201 6.28 -23.04 -12.90
CA GLY A 201 7.02 -23.75 -11.88
C GLY A 201 7.20 -22.93 -10.59
N LYS A 202 7.36 -23.62 -9.46
CA LYS A 202 7.58 -22.98 -8.16
C LYS A 202 8.87 -22.17 -8.19
N TRP A 203 8.77 -20.89 -7.86
CA TRP A 203 9.92 -20.03 -7.70
C TRP A 203 10.74 -20.40 -6.46
N ARG A 204 12.06 -20.52 -6.61
CA ARG A 204 12.98 -20.82 -5.50
C ARG A 204 13.04 -19.65 -4.50
N GLY A 205 13.29 -20.00 -3.23
CA GLY A 205 13.48 -19.06 -2.12
C GLY A 205 12.21 -18.70 -1.37
N ARG A 206 12.30 -17.66 -0.53
CA ARG A 206 11.19 -17.20 0.33
C ARG A 206 10.00 -16.73 -0.51
N HIS A 207 8.79 -17.21 -0.19
CA HIS A 207 7.55 -16.70 -0.76
C HIS A 207 7.41 -15.19 -0.51
N ARG A 208 7.03 -14.45 -1.56
CA ARG A 208 6.72 -13.03 -1.42
C ARG A 208 5.37 -12.89 -0.73
N LEU A 209 5.32 -11.97 0.23
CA LEU A 209 4.07 -11.62 0.85
C LEU A 209 3.25 -10.81 -0.16
N THR A 210 1.97 -11.15 -0.32
CA THR A 210 1.06 -10.49 -1.26
C THR A 210 -0.18 -10.03 -0.50
N LEU A 211 -0.90 -9.05 -1.05
CA LEU A 211 -2.08 -8.48 -0.39
C LEU A 211 -3.13 -9.54 0.00
N PRO A 212 -3.49 -10.53 -0.84
CA PRO A 212 -4.41 -11.60 -0.46
C PRO A 212 -3.92 -12.42 0.74
N MET A 213 -2.62 -12.73 0.82
CA MET A 213 -2.05 -13.46 1.97
C MET A 213 -2.15 -12.65 3.26
N VAL A 214 -1.96 -11.33 3.20
CA VAL A 214 -2.07 -10.50 4.41
C VAL A 214 -3.53 -10.26 4.80
N LEU A 215 -4.45 -10.20 3.83
CA LEU A 215 -5.89 -10.17 4.10
C LEU A 215 -6.36 -11.46 4.78
N ASP A 216 -5.85 -12.61 4.36
CA ASP A 216 -6.13 -13.89 5.02
C ASP A 216 -5.57 -13.94 6.44
N ALA A 217 -4.32 -13.51 6.65
CA ALA A 217 -3.75 -13.39 7.98
C ALA A 217 -4.56 -12.43 8.87
N ASP A 218 -5.04 -11.31 8.32
CA ASP A 218 -5.89 -10.37 9.06
C ASP A 218 -7.21 -11.02 9.50
N LEU A 219 -7.86 -11.82 8.63
CA LEU A 219 -9.08 -12.54 8.97
C LEU A 219 -8.86 -13.45 10.17
N GLN A 220 -7.74 -14.16 10.20
CA GLN A 220 -7.39 -15.04 11.32
C GLN A 220 -7.25 -14.23 12.61
N THR A 221 -6.61 -13.06 12.56
CA THR A 221 -6.48 -12.18 13.75
C THR A 221 -7.82 -11.59 14.20
N LEU A 222 -8.71 -11.25 13.27
CA LEU A 222 -10.04 -10.73 13.57
C LEU A 222 -10.97 -11.80 14.14
N SER A 223 -10.75 -13.07 13.80
CA SER A 223 -11.56 -14.20 14.26
C SER A 223 -11.23 -14.67 15.69
N ALA A 224 -10.00 -14.41 16.15
CA ALA A 224 -9.51 -14.86 17.44
C ALA A 224 -9.83 -13.90 18.61
N ASP A 225 -9.99 -12.61 18.32
CA ASP A 225 -10.23 -11.59 19.34
C ASP A 225 -11.69 -11.11 19.32
N THR A 226 -12.56 -11.72 20.14
CA THR A 226 -13.94 -11.23 20.37
C THR A 226 -14.00 -9.86 21.08
N ASP A 227 -12.87 -9.40 21.63
CA ASP A 227 -12.71 -8.10 22.30
C ASP A 227 -11.96 -7.05 21.44
N PHE A 228 -11.71 -7.36 20.15
CA PHE A 228 -11.04 -6.42 19.25
C PHE A 228 -11.97 -5.25 18.93
N ASN A 229 -11.83 -4.16 19.70
CA ASN A 229 -12.55 -2.91 19.50
C ASN A 229 -11.97 -2.18 18.27
N VAL A 230 -12.19 -2.77 17.10
CA VAL A 230 -12.00 -2.15 15.81
C VAL A 230 -12.90 -0.90 15.78
N PRO A 231 -12.41 0.29 15.40
CA PRO A 231 -13.26 1.47 15.29
C PRO A 231 -14.52 1.14 14.48
N GLU A 232 -15.70 1.57 14.92
CA GLU A 232 -17.01 1.21 14.31
C GLU A 232 -17.07 1.39 12.77
N THR A 233 -16.22 2.28 12.24
CA THR A 233 -16.06 2.49 10.80
C THR A 233 -15.49 1.28 10.03
N CYS A 234 -14.81 0.37 10.70
CA CYS A 234 -14.19 -0.83 10.12
C CYS A 234 -14.91 -2.13 10.49
N THR A 235 -15.67 -2.17 11.60
CA THR A 235 -16.49 -3.33 11.98
C THR A 235 -17.64 -3.58 11.00
N SER A 236 -18.21 -2.51 10.40
CA SER A 236 -19.32 -2.64 9.43
C SER A 236 -18.96 -3.47 8.19
N PHE A 237 -17.70 -3.46 7.73
CA PHE A 237 -17.26 -4.23 6.57
C PHE A 237 -16.91 -5.69 6.89
N ALA A 238 -16.32 -5.95 8.06
CA ALA A 238 -15.99 -7.32 8.47
C ALA A 238 -17.24 -8.13 8.84
N TYR A 239 -18.23 -7.52 9.50
CA TYR A 239 -19.47 -8.21 9.88
C TYR A 239 -20.43 -8.45 8.70
N ALA A 240 -20.45 -7.56 7.68
CA ALA A 240 -21.29 -7.74 6.50
C ALA A 240 -20.94 -9.01 5.69
N HIS A 241 -19.68 -9.44 5.70
CA HIS A 241 -19.24 -10.66 5.02
C HIS A 241 -19.63 -11.96 5.76
N ARG A 242 -20.08 -11.85 7.02
CA ARG A 242 -20.62 -12.97 7.82
C ARG A 242 -22.04 -13.35 7.39
N ILE A 243 -22.73 -12.49 6.63
CA ILE A 243 -24.12 -12.70 6.17
C ILE A 243 -24.18 -13.40 4.80
N VAL A 244 -23.08 -13.48 4.05
CA VAL A 244 -23.05 -14.01 2.66
C VAL A 244 -22.50 -15.45 2.54
N GLN A 245 -22.25 -16.14 3.66
CA GLN A 245 -21.92 -17.58 3.66
C GLN A 245 -22.99 -18.36 4.44
N PRO A 246 -24.19 -18.63 3.87
CA PRO A 246 -25.03 -19.70 4.37
C PRO A 246 -24.50 -21.04 3.84
N GLY A 247 -23.97 -21.87 4.75
CA GLY A 247 -23.90 -23.32 4.56
C GLY A 247 -22.63 -23.88 3.90
N ARG A 248 -21.69 -24.33 4.74
CA ARG A 248 -20.96 -25.59 4.50
C ARG A 248 -21.07 -26.44 5.77
N THR A 249 -22.08 -27.30 5.79
CA THR A 249 -21.95 -28.65 6.34
C THR A 249 -21.20 -29.50 5.33
#